data_AF-A0AAU3JHE9-F1
#
_entry.id   AF-A0AAU3JHE9-F1
#
_cell.length_a   1.000
_cell.length_b   1.000
_cell.length_c   1.000
_cell.angle_alpha   90.00
_cell.angle_beta   90.00
_cell.angle_gamma   90.00
#
_symmetry.space_group_name_H-M   'P 1'
#
loop_
_entity.id
_entity.type
_entity.pdbx_description
1 polymer ?
#
loop_
_entity_poly.entity_id
_entity_poly.type
_entity_poly.pdbx_seq_one_letter_code
_entity_poly.pdbx_strand_id
1 'polypeptide(L)'
;MSSLAAALACYLVFSTWLPNDRALYREYTAAEACAARTVIPRSEDCLRQLTFTVEGTRNSNKNMRATLLGQAPFARVVVPFGDPGPVLRGLQRGDRVTGTVWRGVVVVVAGGEVRQNSSDAPRDEPQMTAAVGTFAGLLAALTLAFGAVRLVRPRDPGVFSWRPYGKWLLIVAGASCAVVGLCTVWTGLPWLLVPTVCGVVVAGTAWFLYRDLRSVDH
;
A
#
# COMPACT_ATOMS: atom_id res chain seq x y z
N MET A 1 -16.24 -13.44 15.77
CA MET A 1 -16.33 -12.11 15.14
C MET A 1 -15.02 -11.70 14.47
N SER A 2 -13.86 -11.80 15.15
CA SER A 2 -12.57 -11.36 14.59
C SER A 2 -12.10 -12.12 13.34
N SER A 3 -12.36 -13.42 13.23
CA SER A 3 -11.98 -14.22 12.04
C SER A 3 -12.75 -13.80 10.77
N LEU A 4 -14.07 -13.62 10.89
CA LEU A 4 -14.91 -13.14 9.77
C LEU A 4 -14.48 -11.75 9.31
N ALA A 5 -14.18 -10.84 10.24
CA ALA A 5 -13.70 -9.51 9.87
C ALA A 5 -12.36 -9.55 9.12
N ALA A 6 -11.41 -10.38 9.58
CA ALA A 6 -10.13 -10.56 8.91
C ALA A 6 -10.26 -11.25 7.54
N ALA A 7 -11.16 -12.24 7.41
CA ALA A 7 -11.46 -12.91 6.15
C ALA A 7 -12.11 -11.95 5.14
N LEU A 8 -13.06 -11.12 5.58
CA LEU A 8 -13.67 -10.08 4.75
C LEU A 8 -12.64 -9.05 4.30
N ALA A 9 -11.73 -8.62 5.19
CA ALA A 9 -10.64 -7.73 4.83
C ALA A 9 -9.74 -8.35 3.75
N CYS A 10 -9.31 -9.61 3.92
CA CYS A 10 -8.54 -10.34 2.93
C CYS A 10 -9.27 -10.43 1.58
N TYR A 11 -10.55 -10.79 1.61
CA TYR A 11 -11.40 -10.89 0.42
C TYR A 11 -11.49 -9.54 -0.30
N LEU A 12 -11.80 -8.45 0.40
CA LEU A 12 -11.89 -7.11 -0.18
C LEU A 12 -10.54 -6.69 -0.79
N VAL A 13 -9.43 -6.93 -0.11
CA VAL A 13 -8.11 -6.57 -0.63
C VAL A 13 -7.84 -7.25 -1.97
N PHE A 14 -8.06 -8.56 -2.09
CA PHE A 14 -7.72 -9.30 -3.32
C PHE A 14 -8.78 -9.23 -4.42
N SER A 15 -10.06 -9.03 -4.08
CA SER A 15 -11.16 -9.04 -5.06
C SER A 15 -11.52 -7.65 -5.57
N THR A 16 -11.34 -6.60 -4.77
CA THR A 16 -11.75 -5.24 -5.14
C THR A 16 -10.57 -4.30 -5.19
N TRP A 17 -9.80 -4.19 -4.10
CA TRP A 17 -8.77 -3.16 -4.00
C TRP A 17 -7.60 -3.39 -4.98
N LEU A 18 -6.99 -4.58 -4.94
CA LEU A 18 -5.83 -4.90 -5.78
C LEU A 18 -6.17 -4.87 -7.29
N PRO A 19 -7.30 -5.45 -7.78
CA PRO A 19 -7.66 -5.33 -9.18
C PRO A 19 -7.94 -3.88 -9.60
N ASN A 20 -8.60 -3.10 -8.74
CA ASN A 20 -8.92 -1.70 -9.02
C ASN A 20 -7.65 -0.83 -9.12
N ASP A 21 -6.70 -0.98 -8.20
CA ASP A 21 -5.43 -0.25 -8.24
C ASP A 21 -4.65 -0.58 -9.52
N ARG A 22 -4.62 -1.86 -9.93
CA ARG A 22 -3.98 -2.28 -11.19
C ARG A 22 -4.72 -1.80 -12.43
N ALA A 23 -6.04 -1.65 -12.38
CA ALA A 23 -6.82 -1.08 -13.48
C ALA A 23 -6.53 0.42 -13.61
N LEU A 24 -6.58 1.15 -12.50
CA LEU A 24 -6.23 2.57 -12.44
C LEU A 24 -4.80 2.84 -12.93
N TYR A 25 -3.84 2.01 -12.52
CA TYR A 25 -2.47 2.13 -13.02
C TYR A 25 -2.39 1.92 -14.53
N ARG A 26 -3.05 0.90 -15.08
CA ARG A 26 -3.08 0.65 -16.53
C ARG A 26 -3.70 1.82 -17.30
N GLU A 27 -4.83 2.34 -16.82
CA GLU A 27 -5.48 3.51 -17.41
C GLU A 27 -4.56 4.74 -17.38
N TYR A 28 -3.87 4.97 -16.27
CA TYR A 28 -2.89 6.05 -16.15
C TYR A 28 -1.72 5.90 -17.13
N THR A 29 -1.15 4.70 -17.25
CA THR A 29 -0.03 4.45 -18.18
C THR A 29 -0.42 4.53 -19.65
N ALA A 30 -1.68 4.24 -19.96
CA ALA A 30 -2.23 4.34 -21.31
C ALA A 30 -2.76 5.75 -21.64
N ALA A 31 -2.81 6.66 -20.66
CA ALA A 31 -3.37 7.99 -20.85
C ALA A 31 -2.49 8.83 -21.77
N GLU A 32 -3.09 9.33 -22.86
CA GLU A 32 -2.42 10.21 -23.82
C GLU A 32 -2.41 11.67 -23.34
N ALA A 33 -1.62 12.52 -23.99
CA ALA A 33 -1.62 13.95 -23.73
C ALA A 33 -2.96 14.57 -24.16
N CYS A 34 -3.51 15.45 -23.33
CA CYS A 34 -4.75 16.14 -23.66
C CYS A 34 -4.58 17.08 -24.86
N ALA A 35 -5.60 17.11 -25.74
CA ALA A 35 -5.68 18.10 -26.80
C ALA A 35 -5.66 19.55 -26.26
N ALA A 36 -5.01 20.44 -27.00
CA ALA A 36 -4.98 21.87 -26.69
C ALA A 36 -6.41 22.44 -26.76
N ARG A 37 -6.86 23.04 -25.64
CA ARG A 37 -8.20 23.64 -25.49
C ARG A 37 -8.08 24.88 -24.62
N THR A 38 -8.97 25.84 -24.85
CA THR A 38 -9.04 27.10 -24.08
C THR A 38 -9.76 26.91 -22.74
N VAL A 39 -10.78 26.05 -22.69
CA VAL A 39 -11.51 25.71 -21.47
C VAL A 39 -11.03 24.35 -20.95
N ILE A 40 -10.46 24.36 -19.75
CA ILE A 40 -9.96 23.15 -19.08
C ILE A 40 -11.04 22.65 -18.11
N PRO A 41 -11.62 21.47 -18.32
CA PRO A 41 -12.55 20.90 -17.36
C PRO A 41 -11.80 20.40 -16.11
N ARG A 42 -12.54 20.19 -15.02
CA ARG A 42 -11.95 19.82 -13.71
C ARG A 42 -11.40 18.39 -13.67
N SER A 43 -11.86 17.51 -14.56
CA SER A 43 -11.42 16.12 -14.66
C SER A 43 -11.45 15.67 -16.12
N GLU A 44 -10.37 15.02 -16.58
CA GLU A 44 -10.23 14.41 -17.90
C GLU A 44 -9.43 13.11 -17.76
N ASP A 45 -9.66 12.14 -18.65
CA ASP A 45 -8.93 10.86 -18.68
C ASP A 45 -7.55 10.95 -19.37
N CYS A 46 -7.17 12.13 -19.84
CA CYS A 46 -5.88 12.41 -20.50
C CYS A 46 -4.92 13.16 -19.57
N LEU A 47 -3.62 13.16 -19.90
CA LEU A 47 -2.58 13.86 -19.17
C LEU A 47 -2.48 15.31 -19.63
N ARG A 48 -2.75 16.25 -18.73
CA ARG A 48 -2.63 17.69 -19.02
C ARG A 48 -1.49 18.31 -18.24
N GLN A 49 -0.59 19.01 -18.93
CA GLN A 49 0.43 19.81 -18.27
C GLN A 49 -0.11 21.22 -18.01
N LEU A 50 0.00 21.67 -16.76
CA LEU A 50 -0.40 23.00 -16.31
C LEU A 50 0.76 23.65 -15.57
N THR A 51 0.89 24.96 -15.73
CA THR A 51 1.87 25.74 -14.98
C THR A 51 1.27 26.17 -13.65
N PHE A 52 2.01 25.95 -12.58
CA PHE A 52 1.67 26.38 -11.24
C PHE A 52 2.79 27.23 -10.63
N THR A 53 2.43 28.04 -9.65
CA THR A 53 3.38 28.77 -8.80
C THR A 53 3.35 28.18 -7.40
N VAL A 54 4.51 27.92 -6.81
CA VAL A 54 4.61 27.37 -5.46
C VAL A 54 4.22 28.42 -4.42
N GLU A 55 3.19 28.15 -3.63
CA GLU A 55 2.81 28.98 -2.47
C GLU A 55 3.63 28.64 -1.23
N GLY A 56 3.93 27.35 -1.05
CA GLY A 56 4.73 26.88 0.07
C GLY A 56 4.93 25.38 0.04
N THR A 57 5.94 24.95 0.77
CA THR A 57 6.30 23.53 0.90
C THR A 57 6.34 23.14 2.37
N ARG A 58 6.01 21.89 2.65
CA ARG A 58 6.28 21.25 3.94
C ARG A 58 7.07 19.98 3.65
N ASN A 59 8.26 19.92 4.21
CA ASN A 59 9.16 18.78 4.09
C ASN A 59 9.49 18.26 5.50
N SER A 60 8.59 17.45 6.06
CA SER A 60 8.81 16.78 7.34
C SER A 60 8.58 15.28 7.17
N ASN A 61 9.26 14.44 7.97
CA ASN A 61 9.16 12.98 7.86
C ASN A 61 7.72 12.43 7.91
N LYS A 62 6.77 13.15 8.52
CA LYS A 62 5.36 12.76 8.63
C LYS A 62 4.43 13.49 7.66
N ASN A 63 4.89 14.55 7.01
CA ASN A 63 4.07 15.41 6.17
C ASN A 63 4.94 16.09 5.11
N MET A 64 4.93 15.52 3.91
CA MET A 64 5.65 15.98 2.72
C MET A 64 4.63 16.43 1.68
N ARG A 65 4.54 17.74 1.44
CA ARG A 65 3.56 18.32 0.51
C ARG A 65 4.01 19.67 -0.03
N ALA A 66 3.55 20.01 -1.23
CA ALA A 66 3.63 21.35 -1.80
C ALA A 66 2.23 21.92 -2.02
N THR A 67 2.04 23.20 -1.72
CA THR A 67 0.84 23.94 -2.12
C THR A 67 1.15 24.74 -3.37
N LEU A 68 0.37 24.51 -4.42
CA LEU A 68 0.54 25.06 -5.76
C LEU A 68 -0.64 25.96 -6.10
N LEU A 69 -0.36 27.12 -6.69
CA LEU A 69 -1.35 28.08 -7.19
C LEU A 69 -1.38 28.04 -8.70
N GLY A 70 -2.57 27.93 -9.28
CA GLY A 70 -2.77 27.81 -10.71
C GLY A 70 -3.94 28.66 -11.19
N GLN A 71 -4.37 28.40 -12.43
CA GLN A 71 -5.59 28.96 -13.00
C GLN A 71 -6.78 28.05 -12.73
N ALA A 72 -8.00 28.59 -12.85
CA ALA A 72 -9.21 27.78 -12.78
C ALA A 72 -9.17 26.63 -13.82
N PRO A 73 -9.62 25.41 -13.46
CA PRO A 73 -10.29 25.04 -12.21
C PRO A 73 -9.36 24.67 -11.04
N PHE A 74 -8.04 24.76 -11.22
CA PHE A 74 -7.01 24.36 -10.25
C PHE A 74 -6.34 25.56 -9.57
N ALA A 75 -7.15 26.49 -9.04
CA ALA A 75 -6.66 27.75 -8.47
C ALA A 75 -5.68 27.53 -7.29
N ARG A 76 -5.94 26.53 -6.45
CA ARG A 76 -5.07 26.12 -5.35
C ARG A 76 -5.15 24.61 -5.16
N VAL A 77 -4.01 23.94 -5.23
CA VAL A 77 -3.91 22.48 -5.12
C VAL A 77 -2.84 22.13 -4.10
N VAL A 78 -3.12 21.15 -3.24
CA VAL A 78 -2.13 20.58 -2.32
C VAL A 78 -1.69 19.25 -2.90
N VAL A 79 -0.39 19.14 -3.17
CA VAL A 79 0.22 17.94 -3.77
C VAL A 79 1.02 17.22 -2.69
N PRO A 80 0.59 16.03 -2.25
CA PRO A 80 1.36 15.19 -1.34
C PRO A 80 2.50 14.50 -2.08
N PHE A 81 3.62 14.27 -1.38
CA PHE A 81 4.76 13.49 -1.86
C PHE A 81 5.05 12.33 -0.92
N GLY A 82 5.51 11.21 -1.47
CA GLY A 82 5.83 10.01 -0.69
C GLY A 82 7.24 10.08 -0.09
N ASP A 83 8.09 10.89 -0.69
CA ASP A 83 9.50 11.05 -0.36
C ASP A 83 9.93 12.52 -0.58
N PRO A 84 11.00 12.98 0.08
CA PRO A 84 11.43 14.37 -0.05
C PRO A 84 11.95 14.69 -1.45
N GLY A 85 12.37 13.69 -2.23
CA GLY A 85 12.76 13.77 -3.64
C GLY A 85 13.71 14.91 -4.03
N PRO A 86 14.06 15.03 -5.31
CA PRO A 86 14.86 16.15 -5.79
C PRO A 86 13.98 17.39 -6.06
N VAL A 87 12.71 17.21 -6.45
CA VAL A 87 11.80 18.34 -6.70
C VAL A 87 11.37 18.98 -5.38
N LEU A 88 10.74 18.24 -4.47
CA LEU A 88 10.20 18.85 -3.23
C LEU A 88 11.30 19.49 -2.36
N ARG A 89 12.53 18.95 -2.35
CA ARG A 89 13.69 19.58 -1.69
C ARG A 89 14.13 20.90 -2.31
N GLY A 90 13.99 21.05 -3.63
CA GLY A 90 14.42 22.23 -4.37
C GLY A 90 13.35 23.33 -4.47
N LEU A 91 12.08 23.00 -4.26
CA LEU A 91 10.97 23.95 -4.42
C LEU A 91 10.98 25.06 -3.36
N GLN A 92 11.05 26.29 -3.83
CA GLN A 92 10.90 27.51 -3.04
C GLN A 92 9.58 28.20 -3.35
N ARG A 93 9.13 29.02 -2.39
CA ARG A 93 7.93 29.85 -2.60
C ARG A 93 8.18 30.84 -3.74
N GLY A 94 7.26 30.88 -4.70
CA GLY A 94 7.35 31.73 -5.89
C GLY A 94 7.86 31.00 -7.14
N ASP A 95 8.41 29.79 -6.99
CA ASP A 95 8.90 29.01 -8.13
C ASP A 95 7.76 28.65 -9.08
N ARG A 96 8.05 28.68 -10.38
CA ARG A 96 7.14 28.16 -11.41
C ARG A 96 7.47 26.69 -11.68
N VAL A 97 6.45 25.86 -11.60
CA VAL A 97 6.54 24.41 -11.81
C VAL A 97 5.51 23.97 -12.84
N THR A 98 5.80 22.88 -13.52
CA THR A 98 4.84 22.22 -14.42
C THR A 98 4.24 21.02 -13.69
N GLY A 99 2.95 21.09 -13.40
CA GLY A 99 2.19 19.96 -12.86
C GLY A 99 1.52 19.19 -14.00
N THR A 100 1.66 17.86 -14.01
CA THR A 100 0.85 16.99 -14.86
C THR A 100 -0.38 16.56 -14.08
N VAL A 101 -1.56 16.82 -14.63
CA VAL A 101 -2.86 16.51 -14.05
C VAL A 101 -3.49 15.36 -14.81
N TRP A 102 -4.05 14.41 -14.06
CA TRP A 102 -4.85 13.30 -14.57
C TRP A 102 -6.10 13.16 -13.69
N ARG A 103 -7.28 13.07 -14.29
CA ARG A 103 -8.58 12.98 -13.57
C ARG A 103 -8.75 13.98 -12.43
N GLY A 104 -8.23 15.20 -12.62
CA GLY A 104 -8.34 16.30 -11.67
C GLY A 104 -7.33 16.29 -10.52
N VAL A 105 -6.35 15.39 -10.53
CA VAL A 105 -5.30 15.29 -9.51
C VAL A 105 -3.93 15.51 -10.13
N VAL A 106 -3.04 16.24 -9.43
CA VAL A 106 -1.66 16.44 -9.88
C VAL A 106 -0.87 15.17 -9.58
N VAL A 107 -0.51 14.43 -10.63
CA VAL A 107 0.19 13.14 -10.57
C VAL A 107 1.71 13.30 -10.68
N VAL A 108 2.18 14.36 -11.35
CA VAL A 108 3.62 14.65 -11.49
C VAL A 108 3.86 16.13 -11.29
N VAL A 109 4.93 16.49 -10.60
CA VAL A 109 5.43 17.87 -10.51
C VAL A 109 6.83 17.93 -11.10
N ALA A 110 7.05 18.87 -12.00
CA ALA A 110 8.32 19.13 -12.66
C ALA A 110 8.81 20.55 -12.35
N GLY A 111 10.08 20.67 -11.95
CA GLY A 111 10.77 21.94 -11.74
C GLY A 111 12.10 21.93 -12.49
N GLY A 112 12.22 22.77 -13.53
CA GLY A 112 13.37 22.72 -14.44
C GLY A 112 13.46 21.37 -15.14
N GLU A 113 14.63 20.72 -15.09
CA GLU A 113 14.87 19.39 -15.67
C GLU A 113 14.45 18.23 -14.75
N VAL A 114 14.08 18.54 -13.50
CA VAL A 114 13.78 17.52 -12.49
C VAL A 114 12.28 17.25 -12.43
N ARG A 115 11.91 15.98 -12.34
CA ARG A 115 10.52 15.53 -12.21
C ARG A 115 10.36 14.62 -11.00
N GLN A 116 9.21 14.69 -10.33
CA GLN A 116 8.86 13.84 -9.21
C GLN A 116 7.36 13.51 -9.25
N ASN A 117 7.03 12.24 -9.01
CA ASN A 117 5.65 11.79 -8.90
C ASN A 117 5.06 12.20 -7.54
N SER A 118 3.79 12.58 -7.54
CA SER A 118 3.05 12.80 -6.29
C SER A 118 2.68 11.47 -5.63
N SER A 119 2.25 11.51 -4.37
CA SER A 119 1.66 10.33 -3.72
C SER A 119 0.33 9.91 -4.32
N ASP A 120 -0.36 10.82 -5.00
CA ASP A 120 -1.65 10.54 -5.63
C ASP A 120 -1.49 9.93 -7.04
N ALA A 121 -0.26 9.86 -7.55
CA ALA A 121 0.03 9.16 -8.79
C ALA A 121 -0.24 7.66 -8.63
N PRO A 122 -1.05 7.04 -9.50
CA PRO A 122 -1.20 5.59 -9.50
C PRO A 122 0.16 4.90 -9.66
N ARG A 123 0.45 3.90 -8.82
CA ARG A 123 1.72 3.17 -8.81
C ARG A 123 1.52 1.70 -9.16
N ASP A 124 2.53 1.09 -9.78
CA ASP A 124 2.62 -0.37 -9.93
C ASP A 124 3.31 -0.99 -8.71
N GLU A 125 2.73 -0.78 -7.53
CA GLU A 125 3.23 -1.33 -6.27
C GLU A 125 2.22 -2.30 -5.63
N PRO A 126 1.75 -3.35 -6.35
CA PRO A 126 0.76 -4.28 -5.83
C PRO A 126 1.26 -5.10 -4.63
N GLN A 127 2.57 -5.12 -4.37
CA GLN A 127 3.21 -5.94 -3.33
C GLN A 127 2.77 -5.54 -1.92
N MET A 128 2.66 -4.22 -1.65
CA MET A 128 2.22 -3.74 -0.33
C MET A 128 0.75 -4.07 -0.07
N THR A 129 -0.11 -3.85 -1.06
CA THR A 129 -1.53 -4.23 -0.99
C THR A 129 -1.67 -5.75 -0.83
N ALA A 130 -0.89 -6.55 -1.56
CA ALA A 130 -0.85 -8.00 -1.41
C ALA A 130 -0.36 -8.45 -0.02
N ALA A 131 0.63 -7.76 0.58
CA ALA A 131 1.11 -8.04 1.93
C ALA A 131 0.01 -7.79 2.98
N VAL A 132 -0.74 -6.70 2.87
CA VAL A 132 -1.89 -6.39 3.74
C VAL A 132 -2.97 -7.48 3.62
N GLY A 133 -3.34 -7.85 2.39
CA GLY A 133 -4.32 -8.91 2.16
C GLY A 133 -3.87 -10.26 2.72
N THR A 134 -2.61 -10.61 2.50
CA THR A 134 -1.99 -11.84 3.00
C THR A 134 -2.01 -11.89 4.53
N PHE A 135 -1.60 -10.80 5.19
CA PHE A 135 -1.62 -10.72 6.65
C PHE A 135 -3.05 -10.88 7.21
N ALA A 136 -4.04 -10.24 6.59
CA ALA A 136 -5.44 -10.40 6.98
C ALA A 136 -5.92 -11.85 6.82
N GLY A 137 -5.55 -12.52 5.71
CA GLY A 137 -5.87 -13.94 5.48
C GLY A 137 -5.23 -14.87 6.52
N LEU A 138 -3.95 -14.67 6.82
CA LEU A 138 -3.24 -15.42 7.86
C LEU A 138 -3.87 -15.21 9.25
N LEU A 139 -4.23 -13.97 9.58
CA LEU A 139 -4.91 -13.64 10.83
C LEU A 139 -6.29 -14.31 10.92
N ALA A 140 -7.05 -14.35 9.82
CA ALA A 140 -8.33 -15.04 9.75
C ALA A 140 -8.17 -16.54 10.02
N ALA A 141 -7.18 -17.18 9.38
CA ALA A 141 -6.88 -18.59 9.55
C ALA A 141 -6.43 -18.91 10.99
N LEU A 142 -5.53 -18.11 11.56
CA LEU A 142 -5.07 -18.28 12.95
C LEU A 142 -6.24 -18.17 13.93
N THR A 143 -7.03 -17.09 13.84
CA THR A 143 -8.16 -16.87 14.76
C THR A 143 -9.26 -17.94 14.60
N LEU A 144 -9.48 -18.45 13.39
CA LEU A 144 -10.39 -19.57 13.15
C LEU A 144 -9.88 -20.85 13.80
N ALA A 145 -8.60 -21.18 13.63
CA ALA A 145 -7.99 -22.37 14.22
C ALA A 145 -8.04 -22.33 15.75
N PHE A 146 -7.62 -21.22 16.38
CA PHE A 146 -7.71 -21.06 17.84
C PHE A 146 -9.16 -21.07 18.34
N GLY A 147 -10.08 -20.46 17.60
CA GLY A 147 -11.50 -20.46 17.93
C GLY A 147 -12.11 -21.87 17.88
N ALA A 148 -11.82 -22.63 16.82
CA ALA A 148 -12.29 -23.99 16.65
C ALA A 148 -11.75 -24.92 17.75
N VAL A 149 -10.47 -24.82 18.10
CA VAL A 149 -9.89 -25.61 19.20
C VAL A 149 -10.56 -25.29 20.53
N ARG A 150 -10.85 -24.02 20.83
CA ARG A 150 -11.58 -23.66 22.06
C ARG A 150 -13.01 -24.20 22.10
N LEU A 151 -13.67 -24.31 20.96
CA LEU A 151 -15.03 -24.88 20.87
C LEU A 151 -15.01 -26.40 21.05
N VAL A 152 -14.04 -27.09 20.45
CA VAL A 152 -13.94 -28.56 20.52
C VAL A 152 -13.32 -29.04 21.83
N ARG A 153 -12.41 -28.26 22.43
CA ARG A 153 -11.71 -28.58 23.68
C ARG A 153 -11.78 -27.42 24.68
N PRO A 154 -12.95 -27.14 25.28
CA PRO A 154 -13.14 -25.99 26.15
C PRO A 154 -12.41 -26.10 27.50
N ARG A 155 -12.13 -27.33 27.98
CA ARG A 155 -11.48 -27.56 29.28
C ARG A 155 -9.97 -27.81 29.19
N ASP A 156 -9.45 -28.11 28.00
CA ASP A 156 -8.01 -28.38 27.84
C ASP A 156 -7.53 -28.03 26.42
N PRO A 157 -7.21 -26.75 26.14
CA PRO A 157 -6.74 -26.31 24.83
C PRO A 157 -5.39 -26.92 24.42
N GLY A 158 -4.66 -27.54 25.36
CA GLY A 158 -3.31 -28.07 25.16
C GLY A 158 -2.33 -27.04 24.58
N VAL A 159 -1.51 -27.49 23.63
CA VAL A 159 -0.49 -26.73 22.88
C VAL A 159 -1.03 -25.46 22.18
N PHE A 160 -2.34 -25.38 21.93
CA PHE A 160 -3.02 -24.22 21.31
C PHE A 160 -3.36 -23.12 22.34
N SER A 161 -2.43 -22.81 23.23
CA SER A 161 -2.54 -21.69 24.18
C SER A 161 -2.08 -20.36 23.54
N TRP A 162 -2.71 -19.25 23.92
CA TRP A 162 -2.38 -17.91 23.38
C TRP A 162 -0.94 -17.48 23.69
N ARG A 163 -0.41 -17.94 24.83
CA ARG A 163 1.00 -17.81 25.21
C ARG A 163 1.55 -19.22 25.46
N PRO A 164 2.63 -19.68 24.79
CA PRO A 164 3.52 -18.96 23.86
C PRO A 164 3.15 -19.07 22.36
N TYR A 165 2.35 -20.06 21.97
CA TYR A 165 2.15 -20.47 20.58
C TYR A 165 1.47 -19.41 19.71
N GLY A 166 0.33 -18.86 20.16
CA GLY A 166 -0.42 -17.84 19.41
C GLY A 166 0.33 -16.53 19.20
N LYS A 167 1.01 -16.03 20.23
CA LYS A 167 1.82 -14.81 20.14
C LYS A 167 2.96 -14.94 19.13
N TRP A 168 3.67 -16.06 19.11
CA TRP A 168 4.77 -16.29 18.17
C TRP A 168 4.29 -16.36 16.72
N LEU A 169 3.19 -17.08 16.45
CA LEU A 169 2.62 -17.14 15.10
C LEU A 169 2.17 -15.77 14.58
N LEU A 170 1.60 -14.94 15.45
CA LEU A 170 1.21 -13.57 15.08
C LEU A 170 2.43 -12.70 14.75
N ILE A 171 3.50 -12.80 15.54
CA ILE A 171 4.75 -12.07 15.29
C ILE A 171 5.37 -12.53 13.97
N VAL A 172 5.46 -13.83 13.73
CA VAL A 172 6.05 -14.39 12.50
C VAL A 172 5.19 -14.05 11.28
N ALA A 173 3.86 -14.11 11.38
CA ALA A 173 2.97 -13.69 10.31
C ALA A 173 3.14 -12.20 9.97
N GLY A 174 3.20 -11.33 10.98
CA GLY A 174 3.42 -9.90 10.77
C GLY A 174 4.80 -9.60 10.18
N ALA A 175 5.86 -10.19 10.75
CA ALA A 175 7.23 -9.99 10.32
C ALA A 175 7.47 -10.54 8.91
N SER A 176 6.97 -11.74 8.59
CA SER A 176 7.11 -12.32 7.24
C SER A 176 6.39 -11.47 6.19
N CYS A 177 5.14 -11.04 6.44
CA CYS A 177 4.43 -10.16 5.51
C CYS A 177 5.16 -8.82 5.30
N ALA A 178 5.70 -8.21 6.35
CA ALA A 178 6.44 -6.97 6.25
C ALA A 178 7.77 -7.13 5.48
N VAL A 179 8.56 -8.15 5.82
CA VAL A 179 9.86 -8.41 5.19
C VAL A 179 9.68 -8.81 3.73
N VAL A 180 8.82 -9.79 3.44
CA VAL A 180 8.59 -10.27 2.07
C VAL A 180 7.93 -9.18 1.23
N GLY A 181 6.96 -8.44 1.77
CA GLY A 181 6.37 -7.29 1.10
C GLY A 181 7.42 -6.24 0.73
N LEU A 182 8.26 -5.82 1.68
CA LEU A 182 9.29 -4.82 1.42
C LEU A 182 10.36 -5.32 0.45
N CYS A 183 10.83 -6.56 0.60
CA CYS A 183 11.80 -7.15 -0.31
C CYS A 183 11.27 -7.28 -1.73
N THR A 184 10.00 -7.66 -1.91
CA THR A 184 9.39 -7.77 -3.25
C THR A 184 9.22 -6.41 -3.92
N VAL A 185 8.91 -5.35 -3.17
CA VAL A 185 8.93 -3.96 -3.68
C VAL A 185 10.32 -3.59 -4.16
N TRP A 186 11.36 -3.81 -3.34
CA TRP A 186 12.74 -3.43 -3.68
C TRP A 186 13.32 -4.19 -4.87
N THR A 187 12.92 -5.44 -5.05
CA THR A 187 13.43 -6.31 -6.11
C THR A 187 12.57 -6.32 -7.37
N GLY A 188 11.41 -5.64 -7.36
CA GLY A 188 10.45 -5.67 -8.46
C GLY A 188 9.84 -7.05 -8.71
N LEU A 189 9.90 -7.94 -7.71
CA LEU A 189 9.44 -9.32 -7.85
C LEU A 189 7.91 -9.41 -7.93
N PRO A 190 7.35 -10.48 -8.55
CA PRO A 190 5.91 -10.67 -8.66
C PRO A 190 5.23 -10.69 -7.30
N TRP A 191 4.14 -9.93 -7.15
CA TRP A 191 3.37 -9.84 -5.90
C TRP A 191 2.81 -11.19 -5.42
N LEU A 192 2.64 -12.17 -6.32
CA LEU A 192 2.21 -13.54 -6.00
C LEU A 192 3.20 -14.27 -5.08
N LEU A 193 4.45 -13.82 -5.01
CA LEU A 193 5.44 -14.36 -4.08
C LEU A 193 5.14 -14.00 -2.63
N VAL A 194 4.45 -12.89 -2.37
CA VAL A 194 4.11 -12.46 -1.01
C VAL A 194 3.22 -13.48 -0.29
N PRO A 195 2.01 -13.85 -0.80
CA PRO A 195 1.15 -14.82 -0.13
C PRO A 195 1.77 -16.22 -0.05
N THR A 196 2.51 -16.64 -1.07
CA THR A 196 3.11 -17.98 -1.12
C THR A 196 4.22 -18.12 -0.10
N VAL A 197 5.18 -17.20 -0.07
CA VAL A 197 6.31 -17.25 0.88
C VAL A 197 5.81 -17.06 2.32
N CYS A 198 4.93 -16.10 2.58
CA CYS A 198 4.39 -15.88 3.93
C CYS A 198 3.60 -17.11 4.42
N GLY A 199 2.79 -17.73 3.55
CA GLY A 199 2.06 -18.95 3.86
C GLY A 199 2.99 -20.11 4.25
N VAL A 200 4.05 -20.35 3.47
CA VAL A 200 5.04 -21.40 3.75
C VAL A 200 5.78 -21.15 5.06
N VAL A 201 6.22 -19.91 5.31
CA VAL A 201 6.93 -19.55 6.54
C VAL A 201 6.06 -19.75 7.78
N VAL A 202 4.81 -19.27 7.74
CA VAL A 202 3.88 -19.40 8.87
C VAL A 202 3.48 -20.85 9.10
N ALA A 203 3.21 -21.62 8.03
CA ALA A 203 2.89 -23.04 8.13
C ALA A 203 4.06 -23.86 8.70
N GLY A 204 5.29 -23.62 8.22
CA GLY A 204 6.51 -24.26 8.73
C GLY A 204 6.76 -23.94 10.20
N THR A 205 6.58 -22.68 10.60
CA THR A 205 6.72 -22.25 12.00
C THR A 205 5.67 -22.91 12.89
N ALA A 206 4.42 -22.99 12.44
CA ALA A 206 3.35 -23.67 13.17
C ALA A 206 3.67 -25.16 13.37
N TRP A 207 4.15 -25.84 12.31
CA TRP A 207 4.54 -27.24 12.39
C TRP A 207 5.72 -27.47 13.35
N PHE A 208 6.74 -26.62 13.29
CA PHE A 208 7.91 -26.72 14.16
C PHE A 208 7.55 -26.52 15.63
N LEU A 209 6.80 -25.46 15.94
CA LEU A 209 6.33 -25.19 17.29
C LEU A 209 5.40 -26.29 17.82
N TYR A 210 4.55 -26.86 16.97
CA TYR A 210 3.70 -28.00 17.33
C TYR A 210 4.53 -29.24 17.67
N ARG A 211 5.59 -29.51 16.90
CA ARG A 211 6.50 -30.63 17.13
C ARG A 211 7.29 -30.48 18.43
N ASP A 212 7.87 -29.31 18.67
CA ASP A 212 8.64 -29.03 19.88
C ASP A 212 7.78 -29.14 21.14
N LEU A 213 6.58 -28.54 21.14
CA LEU A 213 5.69 -28.58 22.29
C LEU A 213 5.17 -30.00 22.58
N ARG A 214 5.00 -30.84 21.56
CA ARG A 214 4.67 -32.26 21.73
C ARG A 214 5.84 -33.08 22.30
N SER A 215 7.08 -32.69 22.03
CA SER A 215 8.27 -33.42 22.51
C SER A 215 8.60 -33.20 23.99
N VAL A 216 8.03 -32.15 24.62
CA VAL A 216 8.23 -31.81 26.04
C VAL A 216 7.24 -32.53 26.97
N ASP A 217 6.13 -33.05 26.44
CA ASP A 217 5.09 -33.77 27.20
C ASP A 217 5.33 -35.29 27.32
N HIS A 218 6.48 -35.81 26.86
CA HIS A 218 6.92 -37.21 27.01
C HIS A 218 8.18 -37.30 27.88
#